data_AF-A0AAV1CM52-F1
#
_entry.id   AF-A0AAV1CM52-F1
#
_cell.length_a   1.000
_cell.length_b   1.000
_cell.length_c   1.000
_cell.angle_alpha   90.00
_cell.angle_beta   90.00
_cell.angle_gamma   90.00
#
_symmetry.space_group_name_H-M   'P 1'
#
loop_
_entity.id
_entity.type
_entity.pdbx_description
1 polymer ?
#
loop_
_entity_poly.entity_id
_entity_poly.type
_entity_poly.pdbx_seq_one_letter_code
_entity_poly.pdbx_strand_id
1 'polypeptide(L)'
;MGRKPNESDTNRLGSKILLFLGIVSCTMVYLFMSAVLRPSEITITEPLTKLDEESGSLEGDESAGCCRGIPQLELWGPAVKWGTDFKFNSSEECCKACKAMCTGKDGPCLCDSWVFCGNREACGSHFGECWLKKQKDTLNPDRQEAGNKVMWTSGLVFGKGEGIIGMETEYGTLHIKLLPECSPHSVNYILELLALRHCAGCHFYRAEMRGQSWDSQGNHIKDASFGPPFALIQGTLDAQGTAFNGMPTEFCPTLQWGSVAWVGAGPEFFISLANHAEWKKSYTVFGTVLPEDMVIAEKIAQLPTEPDVWNNINVAVLKKTVPLMLRRTKSSEGLNLSSK
;
A
#
# COMPACT_ATOMS: atom_id res chain seq x y z
N MET A 1 -75.57 -27.00 -11.01
CA MET A 1 -74.40 -26.19 -11.37
C MET A 1 -73.29 -26.48 -10.37
N GLY A 2 -72.18 -27.05 -10.83
CA GLY A 2 -71.12 -27.64 -9.98
C GLY A 2 -70.27 -26.60 -9.24
N ARG A 3 -69.85 -26.95 -8.02
CA ARG A 3 -68.87 -26.22 -7.21
C ARG A 3 -67.45 -26.48 -7.76
N LYS A 4 -66.73 -25.43 -8.14
CA LYS A 4 -65.28 -25.45 -8.42
C LYS A 4 -64.49 -25.48 -7.09
N PRO A 5 -63.37 -26.22 -6.97
CA PRO A 5 -62.52 -26.18 -5.77
C PRO A 5 -61.48 -25.05 -5.81
N ASN A 6 -61.05 -24.68 -4.61
CA ASN A 6 -60.11 -23.61 -4.24
C ASN A 6 -58.72 -23.79 -4.88
N GLU A 7 -58.32 -22.86 -5.75
CA GLU A 7 -56.97 -22.79 -6.37
C GLU A 7 -55.96 -21.96 -5.54
N SER A 8 -56.35 -21.39 -4.40
CA SER A 8 -55.52 -20.44 -3.64
C SER A 8 -54.56 -21.09 -2.62
N ASP A 9 -54.86 -22.28 -2.11
CA ASP A 9 -54.04 -22.91 -1.04
C ASP A 9 -52.79 -23.63 -1.58
N THR A 10 -52.83 -24.11 -2.82
CA THR A 10 -51.74 -24.88 -3.44
C THR A 10 -50.52 -24.01 -3.75
N ASN A 11 -50.73 -22.77 -4.21
CA ASN A 11 -49.63 -21.83 -4.52
C ASN A 11 -48.92 -21.32 -3.26
N ARG A 12 -49.65 -21.16 -2.14
CA ARG A 12 -49.07 -20.70 -0.87
C ARG A 12 -48.26 -21.81 -0.19
N LEU A 13 -48.67 -23.07 -0.36
CA LEU A 13 -47.94 -24.23 0.14
C LEU A 13 -46.67 -24.49 -0.69
N GLY A 14 -46.77 -24.43 -2.01
CA GLY A 14 -45.62 -24.59 -2.92
C GLY A 14 -44.53 -23.53 -2.69
N SER A 15 -44.92 -22.27 -2.49
CA SER A 15 -43.98 -21.18 -2.18
C SER A 15 -43.26 -21.38 -0.84
N LYS A 16 -43.95 -21.88 0.19
CA LYS A 16 -43.33 -22.19 1.48
C LYS A 16 -42.36 -23.37 1.40
N ILE A 17 -42.68 -24.38 0.58
CA ILE A 17 -41.81 -25.54 0.35
C ILE A 17 -40.52 -25.12 -0.38
N LEU A 18 -40.62 -24.26 -1.39
CA LEU A 18 -39.46 -23.70 -2.11
C LEU A 18 -38.55 -22.86 -1.21
N LEU A 19 -39.13 -22.04 -0.33
CA LEU A 19 -38.36 -21.27 0.67
C LEU A 19 -37.65 -22.20 1.66
N PHE A 20 -38.32 -23.24 2.15
CA PHE A 20 -37.70 -24.23 3.03
C PHE A 20 -36.57 -25.01 2.35
N LEU A 21 -36.74 -25.42 1.10
CA LEU A 21 -35.69 -26.08 0.30
C LEU A 21 -34.48 -25.16 0.09
N GLY A 22 -34.71 -23.87 -0.16
CA GLY A 22 -33.65 -22.87 -0.27
C GLY A 22 -32.86 -22.70 1.04
N ILE A 23 -33.55 -22.62 2.18
CA ILE A 23 -32.91 -22.49 3.49
C ILE A 23 -32.07 -23.75 3.82
N VAL A 24 -32.60 -24.95 3.57
CA VAL A 24 -31.86 -26.21 3.81
C VAL A 24 -30.64 -26.33 2.89
N SER A 25 -30.75 -25.89 1.63
CA SER A 25 -29.59 -25.85 0.72
C SER A 25 -28.50 -24.89 1.24
N CYS A 26 -28.88 -23.69 1.67
CA CYS A 26 -27.95 -22.70 2.21
C CYS A 26 -27.27 -23.16 3.50
N THR A 27 -27.98 -23.85 4.41
CA THR A 27 -27.39 -24.37 5.64
C THR A 27 -26.43 -25.52 5.38
N MET A 28 -26.73 -26.41 4.43
CA MET A 28 -25.82 -27.48 4.04
C MET A 28 -24.53 -26.95 3.38
N VAL A 29 -24.64 -25.93 2.52
CA VAL A 29 -23.47 -25.25 1.94
C VAL A 29 -22.66 -24.54 3.02
N TYR A 30 -23.31 -23.85 3.95
CA TYR A 30 -22.65 -23.20 5.08
C TYR A 30 -21.89 -24.20 5.96
N LEU A 31 -22.51 -25.31 6.33
CA LEU A 31 -21.87 -26.37 7.13
C LEU A 31 -20.69 -27.01 6.39
N PHE A 32 -20.80 -27.21 5.07
CA PHE A 32 -19.71 -27.76 4.25
C PHE A 32 -18.53 -26.79 4.15
N MET A 33 -18.79 -25.51 3.86
CA MET A 33 -17.74 -24.48 3.83
C MET A 33 -17.09 -24.28 5.20
N SER A 34 -17.87 -24.35 6.28
CA SER A 34 -17.37 -24.25 7.66
C SER A 34 -16.47 -25.44 8.06
N ALA A 35 -16.72 -26.62 7.49
CA ALA A 35 -15.90 -27.81 7.73
C ALA A 35 -14.63 -27.82 6.88
N VAL A 36 -14.68 -27.30 5.65
CA VAL A 36 -13.52 -27.21 4.73
C VAL A 36 -12.58 -26.06 5.10
N LEU A 37 -13.11 -24.97 5.67
CA LEU A 37 -12.33 -23.77 6.04
C LEU A 37 -11.91 -23.74 7.51
N ARG A 38 -11.90 -24.85 8.24
CA ARG A 38 -11.34 -24.88 9.61
C ARG A 38 -9.84 -24.60 9.55
N PRO A 39 -9.34 -23.48 10.11
CA PRO A 39 -7.91 -23.26 10.26
C PRO A 39 -7.39 -24.26 11.29
N SER A 40 -6.34 -25.00 10.96
CA SER A 40 -5.60 -25.79 11.95
C SER A 40 -4.95 -24.83 12.95
N GLU A 41 -5.14 -25.07 14.24
CA GLU A 41 -4.45 -24.35 15.32
C GLU A 41 -2.94 -24.52 15.17
N ILE A 42 -2.22 -23.43 14.95
CA ILE A 42 -0.75 -23.40 14.98
C ILE A 42 -0.33 -22.81 16.32
N THR A 43 0.15 -23.69 17.19
CA THR A 43 0.76 -23.36 18.47
C THR A 43 2.15 -22.73 18.23
N ILE A 44 2.34 -21.47 18.61
CA ILE A 44 3.64 -20.78 18.57
C ILE A 44 4.19 -20.72 19.99
N THR A 45 5.38 -21.29 20.20
CA THR A 45 6.16 -21.19 21.43
C THR A 45 7.53 -20.58 21.10
N GLU A 46 7.85 -19.48 21.79
CA GLU A 46 9.10 -18.69 21.81
C GLU A 46 10.32 -19.45 22.43
N PRO A 47 11.60 -18.95 22.47
CA PRO A 47 12.00 -17.53 22.60
C PRO A 47 13.30 -17.01 21.93
N LEU A 48 13.37 -15.68 21.98
CA LEU A 48 14.44 -14.70 21.79
C LEU A 48 15.85 -15.08 22.31
N THR A 49 16.90 -14.75 21.56
CA THR A 49 18.24 -14.45 22.13
C THR A 49 18.85 -13.20 21.50
N LYS A 50 19.46 -12.40 22.39
CA LYS A 50 20.16 -11.12 22.20
C LYS A 50 21.41 -11.27 21.31
N LEU A 51 21.87 -10.17 20.69
CA LEU A 51 23.21 -9.59 20.93
C LEU A 51 23.41 -8.27 20.13
N ASP A 52 23.77 -7.27 20.92
CA ASP A 52 24.68 -6.13 20.75
C ASP A 52 24.57 -5.07 19.64
N GLU A 53 24.53 -3.83 20.16
CA GLU A 53 24.74 -2.54 19.51
C GLU A 53 26.22 -2.34 19.20
N GLU A 54 26.53 -1.90 17.97
CA GLU A 54 27.71 -1.07 17.72
C GLU A 54 27.31 0.12 16.86
N SER A 55 27.64 1.29 17.39
CA SER A 55 27.45 2.61 16.81
C SER A 55 28.36 2.81 15.60
N GLY A 56 27.78 3.10 14.45
CA GLY A 56 28.48 3.55 13.26
C GLY A 56 27.65 4.59 12.53
N SER A 57 28.07 5.85 12.63
CA SER A 57 27.60 6.95 11.80
C SER A 57 27.84 6.63 10.33
N LEU A 58 26.78 6.44 9.55
CA LEU A 58 26.87 6.26 8.10
C LEU A 58 25.74 7.04 7.41
N GLU A 59 26.06 8.27 7.04
CA GLU A 59 25.55 8.84 5.80
C GLU A 59 26.00 7.92 4.66
N GLY A 60 25.04 7.26 4.00
CA GLY A 60 25.30 6.46 2.81
C GLY A 60 24.88 5.00 2.92
N ASP A 61 23.57 4.74 2.85
CA ASP A 61 23.01 3.58 2.15
C ASP A 61 21.48 3.68 1.97
N GLU A 62 20.99 4.78 1.38
CA GLU A 62 19.55 4.94 1.08
C GLU A 62 19.09 4.09 -0.14
N SER A 63 19.98 3.30 -0.76
CA SER A 63 19.68 2.59 -2.01
C SER A 63 19.77 1.06 -1.96
N ALA A 64 20.18 0.42 -0.86
CA ALA A 64 20.41 -1.03 -0.82
C ALA A 64 19.14 -1.93 -0.90
N GLY A 65 17.95 -1.39 -1.20
CA GLY A 65 16.70 -2.17 -1.23
C GLY A 65 15.75 -1.90 -2.40
N CYS A 66 15.93 -0.83 -3.17
CA CYS A 66 14.96 -0.43 -4.19
C CYS A 66 15.28 -1.02 -5.57
N CYS A 67 14.41 -0.77 -6.54
CA CYS A 67 14.51 -1.20 -7.94
C CYS A 67 14.39 -2.72 -8.20
N ARG A 68 13.65 -3.44 -7.34
CA ARG A 68 13.44 -4.89 -7.52
C ARG A 68 12.34 -5.24 -8.53
N GLY A 69 11.28 -4.43 -8.58
CA GLY A 69 10.08 -4.68 -9.39
C GLY A 69 9.21 -5.81 -8.84
N ILE A 70 8.12 -6.09 -9.56
CA ILE A 70 7.17 -7.18 -9.29
C ILE A 70 7.49 -8.34 -10.24
N PRO A 71 7.83 -9.54 -9.73
CA PRO A 71 8.04 -10.70 -10.58
C PRO A 71 6.73 -11.15 -11.21
N GLN A 72 6.81 -11.81 -12.37
CA GLN A 72 5.66 -12.38 -13.07
C GLN A 72 4.57 -11.34 -13.41
N LEU A 73 4.99 -10.14 -13.78
CA LEU A 73 4.12 -9.05 -14.21
C LEU A 73 4.66 -8.50 -15.53
N GLU A 74 3.77 -8.28 -16.50
CA GLU A 74 4.10 -7.60 -17.75
C GLU A 74 3.36 -6.27 -17.87
N LEU A 75 4.10 -5.18 -17.63
CA LEU A 75 3.62 -3.83 -17.93
C LEU A 75 3.73 -3.56 -19.43
N TRP A 76 2.60 -3.20 -20.04
CA TRP A 76 2.51 -2.89 -21.46
C TRP A 76 2.89 -1.44 -21.74
N GLY A 77 3.10 -1.10 -23.01
CA GLY A 77 3.37 0.28 -23.44
C GLY A 77 4.42 0.37 -24.55
N PRO A 78 4.45 1.49 -25.30
CA PRO A 78 5.46 1.75 -26.30
C PRO A 78 6.87 1.69 -25.71
N ALA A 79 7.77 0.99 -26.41
CA ALA A 79 9.16 0.91 -26.03
C ALA A 79 9.89 2.23 -26.36
N VAL A 80 10.61 2.77 -25.38
CA VAL A 80 11.57 3.87 -25.55
C VAL A 80 13.00 3.34 -25.67
N LYS A 81 13.27 2.14 -25.13
CA LYS A 81 14.44 1.32 -25.48
C LYS A 81 14.00 -0.12 -25.71
N TRP A 82 14.48 -0.71 -26.80
CA TRP A 82 14.18 -2.07 -27.21
C TRP A 82 15.10 -3.06 -26.49
N GLY A 83 14.53 -4.05 -25.81
CA GLY A 83 15.29 -5.00 -25.01
C GLY A 83 16.19 -5.95 -25.81
N THR A 84 15.91 -6.12 -27.10
CA THR A 84 16.74 -6.91 -28.03
C THR A 84 18.21 -6.46 -28.03
N ASP A 85 18.43 -5.15 -27.99
CA ASP A 85 19.74 -4.50 -28.01
C ASP A 85 20.11 -3.88 -26.65
N PHE A 86 19.22 -3.96 -25.67
CA PHE A 86 19.37 -3.33 -24.36
C PHE A 86 19.23 -4.39 -23.26
N LYS A 87 20.37 -4.90 -22.79
CA LYS A 87 20.43 -6.02 -21.87
C LYS A 87 21.19 -5.69 -20.59
N PHE A 88 20.74 -6.26 -19.48
CA PHE A 88 21.34 -6.15 -18.16
C PHE A 88 21.42 -7.50 -17.46
N ASN A 89 22.14 -7.55 -16.35
CA ASN A 89 22.28 -8.76 -15.53
C ASN A 89 21.25 -8.81 -14.39
N SER A 90 20.53 -7.71 -14.15
CA SER A 90 19.55 -7.62 -13.06
C SER A 90 18.39 -6.67 -13.37
N SER A 91 17.27 -6.87 -12.67
CA SER A 91 16.14 -5.93 -12.68
C SER A 91 16.52 -4.58 -12.09
N GLU A 92 17.44 -4.56 -11.14
CA GLU A 92 17.94 -3.33 -10.51
C GLU A 92 18.62 -2.41 -11.53
N GLU A 93 19.50 -2.96 -12.37
CA GLU A 93 20.15 -2.21 -13.45
C GLU A 93 19.12 -1.70 -14.48
N CYS A 94 18.13 -2.52 -14.83
CA CYS A 94 17.06 -2.13 -15.76
C CYS A 94 16.20 -0.97 -15.20
N CYS A 95 15.80 -1.06 -13.93
CA CYS A 95 15.09 0.00 -13.21
C CYS A 95 15.90 1.29 -13.13
N LYS A 96 17.19 1.20 -12.75
CA LYS A 96 18.10 2.35 -12.69
C LYS A 96 18.27 3.01 -14.05
N ALA A 97 18.31 2.23 -15.13
CA ALA A 97 18.35 2.76 -16.49
C ALA A 97 17.08 3.54 -16.86
N CYS A 98 15.90 3.03 -16.48
CA CYS A 98 14.63 3.76 -16.63
C CYS A 98 14.66 5.07 -15.84
N LYS A 99 15.05 5.01 -14.56
CA LYS A 99 15.15 6.15 -13.66
C LYS A 99 16.11 7.24 -14.16
N ALA A 100 17.22 6.85 -14.78
CA ALA A 100 18.17 7.77 -15.38
C ALA A 100 17.57 8.61 -16.52
N MET A 101 16.44 8.18 -17.11
CA MET A 101 15.70 8.93 -18.12
C MET A 101 14.65 9.88 -17.52
N CYS A 102 14.63 10.04 -16.19
CA CYS A 102 13.64 10.82 -15.46
C CYS A 102 14.30 11.81 -14.49
N THR A 103 15.28 12.56 -15.01
CA THR A 103 16.08 13.54 -14.26
C THR A 103 15.30 14.81 -13.90
N GLY A 104 14.15 15.06 -14.55
CA GLY A 104 13.35 16.27 -14.41
C GLY A 104 14.00 17.55 -14.98
N LYS A 105 15.18 17.44 -15.60
CA LYS A 105 15.88 18.56 -16.25
C LYS A 105 15.45 18.77 -17.70
N ASP A 106 15.10 17.68 -18.38
CA ASP A 106 14.85 17.66 -19.83
C ASP A 106 13.34 17.53 -20.17
N GLY A 107 12.47 17.82 -19.21
CA GLY A 107 11.01 17.68 -19.35
C GLY A 107 10.44 16.42 -18.67
N PRO A 108 9.27 15.93 -19.11
CA PRO A 108 8.61 14.78 -18.49
C PRO A 108 9.44 13.50 -18.62
N CYS A 109 9.22 12.58 -17.68
CA CYS A 109 9.92 11.30 -17.59
C CYS A 109 9.75 10.49 -18.89
N LEU A 110 10.85 10.20 -19.59
CA LEU A 110 10.81 9.48 -20.88
C LEU A 110 10.57 7.98 -20.70
N CYS A 111 10.93 7.42 -19.54
CA CYS A 111 10.67 6.03 -19.16
C CYS A 111 10.00 6.00 -17.79
N ASP A 112 8.74 5.61 -17.70
CA ASP A 112 8.00 5.50 -16.43
C ASP A 112 7.57 4.05 -16.13
N SER A 113 7.91 3.11 -17.00
CA SER A 113 7.82 1.68 -16.71
C SER A 113 8.92 0.89 -17.41
N TRP A 114 9.23 -0.27 -16.87
CA TRP A 114 10.25 -1.17 -17.43
C TRP A 114 9.84 -2.62 -17.23
N VAL A 115 10.30 -3.50 -18.13
CA VAL A 115 10.20 -4.96 -17.97
C VAL A 115 11.57 -5.60 -18.17
N PHE A 116 11.91 -6.59 -17.36
CA PHE A 116 13.20 -7.28 -17.36
C PHE A 116 13.03 -8.79 -17.30
N CYS A 117 13.82 -9.54 -18.08
CA CYS A 117 13.82 -11.00 -18.05
C CYS A 117 15.04 -11.57 -17.34
N GLY A 118 14.89 -11.88 -16.05
CA GLY A 118 16.00 -12.32 -15.20
C GLY A 118 16.15 -13.83 -14.98
N ASN A 119 15.14 -14.64 -15.35
CA ASN A 119 15.18 -16.09 -15.14
C ASN A 119 15.63 -16.80 -16.43
N ARG A 120 16.85 -17.36 -16.44
CA ARG A 120 17.43 -17.97 -17.65
C ARG A 120 16.55 -19.05 -18.29
N GLU A 121 15.90 -19.88 -17.48
CA GLU A 121 15.07 -20.99 -17.95
C GLU A 121 13.75 -20.48 -18.54
N ALA A 122 13.06 -19.58 -17.84
CA ALA A 122 11.79 -19.01 -18.30
C ALA A 122 11.97 -18.06 -19.49
N CYS A 123 13.08 -17.32 -19.54
CA CYS A 123 13.32 -16.28 -20.53
C CYS A 123 13.84 -16.81 -21.87
N GLY A 124 14.57 -17.94 -21.88
CA GLY A 124 15.20 -18.46 -23.09
C GLY A 124 16.04 -17.41 -23.82
N SER A 125 15.67 -17.09 -25.07
CA SER A 125 16.35 -16.06 -25.88
C SER A 125 16.22 -14.64 -25.34
N HIS A 126 15.22 -14.38 -24.51
CA HIS A 126 14.96 -13.07 -23.91
C HIS A 126 15.76 -12.82 -22.63
N PHE A 127 16.61 -13.76 -22.20
CA PHE A 127 17.38 -13.60 -20.97
C PHE A 127 18.24 -12.32 -21.03
N GLY A 128 18.14 -11.54 -19.95
CA GLY A 128 18.81 -10.25 -19.78
C GLY A 128 18.14 -9.08 -20.50
N GLU A 129 17.12 -9.29 -21.33
CA GLU A 129 16.44 -8.18 -22.01
C GLU A 129 15.80 -7.21 -21.01
N CYS A 130 16.07 -5.93 -21.23
CA CYS A 130 15.47 -4.82 -20.49
C CYS A 130 14.72 -3.92 -21.47
N TRP A 131 13.41 -3.86 -21.32
CA TRP A 131 12.55 -3.04 -22.15
C TRP A 131 12.14 -1.82 -21.35
N LEU A 132 12.63 -0.65 -21.75
CA LEU A 132 12.21 0.61 -21.18
C LEU A 132 10.99 1.10 -21.94
N LYS A 133 9.93 1.47 -21.23
CA LYS A 133 8.62 1.76 -21.80
C LYS A 133 8.06 3.08 -21.26
N LYS A 134 7.04 3.58 -21.95
CA LYS A 134 6.25 4.75 -21.53
C LYS A 134 4.78 4.37 -21.37
N GLN A 135 4.19 4.68 -20.22
CA GLN A 135 2.78 4.56 -19.94
C GLN A 135 2.00 5.73 -20.53
N LYS A 136 0.75 5.46 -20.94
CA LYS A 136 -0.20 6.52 -21.25
C LYS A 136 -0.66 7.25 -20.00
N ASP A 137 -0.87 6.49 -18.92
CA ASP A 137 -1.27 6.97 -17.61
C ASP A 137 -0.50 6.21 -16.54
N THR A 138 0.49 6.86 -15.95
CA THR A 138 1.39 6.25 -14.97
C THR A 138 0.69 5.88 -13.65
N LEU A 139 -0.47 6.52 -13.35
CA LEU A 139 -1.33 6.19 -12.19
C LEU A 139 -2.42 5.17 -12.51
N ASN A 140 -2.48 4.67 -13.75
CA ASN A 140 -3.27 3.51 -14.16
C ASN A 140 -2.52 2.80 -15.29
N PRO A 141 -1.41 2.12 -14.93
CA PRO A 141 -0.52 1.53 -15.92
C PRO A 141 -1.22 0.41 -16.68
N ASP A 142 -0.97 0.34 -17.98
CA ASP A 142 -1.48 -0.72 -18.83
C ASP A 142 -0.75 -2.03 -18.50
N ARG A 143 -1.52 -3.09 -18.26
CA ARG A 143 -1.01 -4.43 -17.96
C ARG A 143 -1.41 -5.37 -19.09
N GLN A 144 -0.47 -6.19 -19.56
CA GLN A 144 -0.78 -7.23 -20.55
C GLN A 144 -1.17 -8.53 -19.86
N GLU A 145 -0.29 -9.07 -19.01
CA GLU A 145 -0.50 -10.33 -18.31
C GLU A 145 0.17 -10.30 -16.92
N ALA A 146 -0.32 -11.14 -16.00
CA ALA A 146 0.27 -11.37 -14.69
C ALA A 146 0.12 -12.84 -14.26
N GLY A 147 1.02 -13.33 -13.41
CA GLY A 147 1.00 -14.66 -12.81
C GLY A 147 2.03 -15.64 -13.39
N ASN A 148 2.01 -16.89 -12.91
CA ASN A 148 3.09 -17.89 -13.10
C ASN A 148 3.56 -18.14 -14.55
N LYS A 149 2.81 -17.75 -15.57
CA LYS A 149 3.18 -17.92 -16.98
C LYS A 149 4.00 -16.76 -17.54
N VAL A 150 4.00 -15.59 -16.91
CA VAL A 150 4.75 -14.44 -17.40
C VAL A 150 6.17 -14.44 -16.83
N MET A 151 7.13 -14.37 -17.74
CA MET A 151 8.58 -14.42 -17.45
C MET A 151 9.17 -13.08 -17.01
N TRP A 152 8.41 -12.00 -17.18
CA TRP A 152 8.86 -10.64 -16.94
C TRP A 152 8.79 -10.25 -15.47
N THR A 153 9.79 -9.50 -15.03
CA THR A 153 9.73 -8.67 -13.82
C THR A 153 9.52 -7.24 -14.27
N SER A 154 8.53 -6.55 -13.71
CA SER A 154 8.18 -5.19 -14.14
C SER A 154 8.18 -4.20 -12.99
N GLY A 155 8.42 -2.93 -13.28
CA GLY A 155 8.30 -1.87 -12.29
C GLY A 155 7.91 -0.53 -12.91
N LEU A 156 7.50 0.38 -12.05
CA LEU A 156 7.19 1.76 -12.39
C LEU A 156 8.31 2.69 -11.90
N VAL A 157 8.44 3.82 -12.57
CA VAL A 157 9.28 4.94 -12.14
C VAL A 157 8.43 6.20 -12.24
N PHE A 158 8.40 7.00 -11.18
CA PHE A 158 7.70 8.29 -11.20
C PHE A 158 8.72 9.42 -11.30
N GLY A 159 8.52 10.30 -12.28
CA GLY A 159 9.33 11.51 -12.43
C GLY A 159 9.08 12.54 -11.34
N LYS A 160 9.81 13.67 -11.40
CA LYS A 160 9.61 14.78 -10.47
C LYS A 160 8.17 15.32 -10.60
N GLY A 161 7.43 15.32 -9.48
CA GLY A 161 6.05 15.80 -9.44
C GLY A 161 5.01 14.78 -9.95
N GLU A 162 5.44 13.59 -10.39
CA GLU A 162 4.57 12.47 -10.73
C GLU A 162 4.43 11.53 -9.51
N GLY A 163 3.47 10.61 -9.56
CA GLY A 163 3.31 9.62 -8.49
C GLY A 163 2.74 10.17 -7.19
N ILE A 164 2.13 11.35 -7.24
CA ILE A 164 1.50 12.00 -6.09
C ILE A 164 0.00 11.71 -6.15
N ILE A 165 -0.55 11.21 -5.04
CA ILE A 165 -1.99 10.98 -4.87
C ILE A 165 -2.51 11.80 -3.69
N GLY A 166 -3.80 12.11 -3.66
CA GLY A 166 -4.44 12.74 -2.51
C GLY A 166 -5.17 11.72 -1.64
N MET A 167 -4.92 11.75 -0.33
CA MET A 167 -5.82 11.19 0.68
C MET A 167 -6.72 12.31 1.19
N GLU A 168 -7.92 12.41 0.63
CA GLU A 168 -8.90 13.46 0.91
C GLU A 168 -9.70 13.13 2.18
N THR A 169 -9.78 14.08 3.11
CA THR A 169 -10.55 13.99 4.37
C THR A 169 -11.36 15.27 4.60
N GLU A 170 -12.26 15.28 5.60
CA GLU A 170 -12.97 16.50 6.01
C GLU A 170 -12.04 17.61 6.58
N TYR A 171 -10.78 17.27 6.89
CA TYR A 171 -9.79 18.19 7.46
C TYR A 171 -8.80 18.76 6.45
N GLY A 172 -8.81 18.26 5.22
CA GLY A 172 -7.88 18.59 4.15
C GLY A 172 -7.46 17.36 3.34
N THR A 173 -6.64 17.58 2.31
CA THR A 173 -6.06 16.52 1.48
C THR A 173 -4.59 16.34 1.83
N LEU A 174 -4.19 15.14 2.20
CA LEU A 174 -2.79 14.76 2.38
C LEU A 174 -2.26 14.28 1.02
N HIS A 175 -1.34 15.02 0.40
CA HIS A 175 -0.68 14.57 -0.81
C HIS A 175 0.43 13.59 -0.46
N ILE A 176 0.33 12.37 -0.97
CA ILE A 176 1.29 11.28 -0.72
C ILE A 176 2.10 11.06 -1.98
N LYS A 177 3.41 11.27 -1.89
CA LYS A 177 4.37 10.85 -2.91
C LYS A 177 4.65 9.35 -2.74
N LEU A 178 4.27 8.56 -3.73
CA LEU A 178 4.46 7.11 -3.74
C LEU A 178 5.90 6.72 -4.10
N LEU A 179 6.34 5.55 -3.65
CA LEU A 179 7.70 5.02 -3.85
C LEU A 179 7.71 3.74 -4.70
N PRO A 180 7.39 3.81 -6.01
CA PRO A 180 7.20 2.64 -6.85
C PRO A 180 8.47 1.80 -7.02
N GLU A 181 9.66 2.42 -6.95
CA GLU A 181 10.91 1.68 -7.09
C GLU A 181 11.20 0.86 -5.84
N CYS A 182 10.78 1.34 -4.67
CA CYS A 182 11.15 0.79 -3.37
C CYS A 182 10.10 -0.19 -2.82
N SER A 183 8.81 0.14 -3.00
CA SER A 183 7.68 -0.67 -2.52
C SER A 183 6.68 -0.93 -3.65
N PRO A 184 7.09 -1.61 -4.73
CA PRO A 184 6.28 -1.77 -5.93
C PRO A 184 4.95 -2.49 -5.69
N HIS A 185 4.89 -3.52 -4.84
CA HIS A 185 3.64 -4.22 -4.52
C HIS A 185 2.67 -3.31 -3.77
N SER A 186 3.17 -2.60 -2.75
CA SER A 186 2.39 -1.63 -1.99
C SER A 186 1.83 -0.53 -2.90
N VAL A 187 2.67 0.06 -3.76
CA VAL A 187 2.24 1.10 -4.70
C VAL A 187 1.22 0.55 -5.69
N ASN A 188 1.42 -0.67 -6.20
CA ASN A 188 0.47 -1.31 -7.11
C ASN A 188 -0.92 -1.47 -6.48
N TYR A 189 -0.99 -1.83 -5.19
CA TYR A 189 -2.26 -1.87 -4.44
C TYR A 189 -2.90 -0.48 -4.31
N ILE A 190 -2.11 0.55 -4.00
CA ILE A 190 -2.64 1.93 -3.94
C ILE A 190 -3.22 2.35 -5.30
N LEU A 191 -2.57 2.00 -6.42
CA LEU A 191 -3.09 2.29 -7.76
C LEU A 191 -4.39 1.54 -8.06
N GLU A 192 -4.55 0.31 -7.58
CA GLU A 192 -5.79 -0.45 -7.69
C GLU A 192 -6.93 0.21 -6.89
N LEU A 193 -6.65 0.69 -5.68
CA LEU A 193 -7.61 1.46 -4.90
C LEU A 193 -7.94 2.81 -5.56
N LEU A 194 -6.97 3.46 -6.19
CA LEU A 194 -7.14 4.73 -6.90
C LEU A 194 -8.06 4.61 -8.13
N ALA A 195 -8.16 3.42 -8.72
CA ALA A 195 -9.08 3.12 -9.81
C ALA A 195 -10.54 2.95 -9.31
N LEU A 196 -10.75 2.72 -8.01
CA LEU A 196 -12.08 2.64 -7.41
C LEU A 196 -12.70 4.04 -7.32
N ARG A 197 -14.03 4.12 -7.51
CA ARG A 197 -14.76 5.39 -7.36
C ARG A 197 -14.80 5.88 -5.91
N HIS A 198 -14.83 4.94 -4.96
CA HIS A 198 -14.84 5.18 -3.52
C HIS A 198 -14.05 4.08 -2.83
N CYS A 199 -13.26 4.42 -1.82
CA CYS A 199 -12.77 3.45 -0.85
C CYS A 199 -13.77 3.38 0.32
N ALA A 200 -14.88 2.67 0.12
CA ALA A 200 -15.82 2.44 1.21
C ALA A 200 -15.11 1.59 2.29
N GLY A 201 -14.95 2.13 3.50
CA GLY A 201 -14.21 1.46 4.58
C GLY A 201 -12.85 2.09 4.90
N CYS A 202 -12.26 2.89 4.01
CA CYS A 202 -11.02 3.61 4.33
C CYS A 202 -11.27 4.74 5.34
N HIS A 203 -10.54 4.75 6.45
CA HIS A 203 -10.61 5.79 7.48
C HIS A 203 -9.41 5.77 8.42
N PHE A 204 -9.15 6.91 9.09
CA PHE A 204 -8.31 6.95 10.29
C PHE A 204 -9.14 6.68 11.54
N TYR A 205 -8.60 5.87 12.46
CA TYR A 205 -9.25 5.53 13.73
C TYR A 205 -8.35 5.75 14.95
N ARG A 206 -7.05 5.96 14.77
CA ARG A 206 -6.10 6.19 15.88
C ARG A 206 -5.29 7.44 15.61
N ALA A 207 -5.10 8.25 16.64
CA ALA A 207 -4.47 9.55 16.55
C ALA A 207 -3.67 9.85 17.83
N GLU A 208 -2.37 9.97 17.69
CA GLU A 208 -1.45 10.21 18.79
C GLU A 208 -0.52 11.37 18.45
N MET A 209 -0.65 12.47 19.19
CA MET A 209 0.23 13.62 19.03
C MET A 209 1.67 13.32 19.48
N ARG A 210 2.60 14.22 19.17
CA ARG A 210 4.01 14.11 19.60
C ARG A 210 4.21 14.14 21.12
N GLY A 211 3.23 14.67 21.87
CA GLY A 211 3.35 14.81 23.32
C GLY A 211 4.57 15.63 23.71
N GLN A 212 5.30 15.17 24.74
CA GLN A 212 6.55 15.78 25.21
C GLN A 212 7.79 14.98 24.77
N SER A 213 7.61 14.01 23.87
CA SER A 213 8.66 13.06 23.49
C SER A 213 9.38 13.44 22.20
N TRP A 214 8.75 14.26 21.35
CA TRP A 214 9.36 14.77 20.12
C TRP A 214 9.20 16.28 20.00
N ASP A 215 10.18 16.93 19.35
CA ASP A 215 10.18 18.36 19.11
C ASP A 215 9.31 18.77 17.88
N SER A 216 9.32 20.06 17.55
CA SER A 216 8.60 20.61 16.39
C SER A 216 9.13 20.11 15.03
N GLN A 217 10.31 19.54 14.97
CA GLN A 217 10.91 18.95 13.76
C GLN A 217 10.72 17.42 13.71
N GLY A 218 10.07 16.83 14.72
CA GLY A 218 9.87 15.38 14.81
C GLY A 218 11.09 14.64 15.34
N ASN A 219 12.10 15.32 15.89
CA ASN A 219 13.24 14.66 16.51
C ASN A 219 12.91 14.24 17.95
N HIS A 220 13.38 13.05 18.34
CA HIS A 220 13.18 12.56 19.70
C HIS A 220 13.95 13.41 20.71
N ILE A 221 13.28 13.82 21.78
CA ILE A 221 13.89 14.59 22.86
C ILE A 221 14.71 13.65 23.75
N LYS A 222 15.93 14.06 24.09
CA LYS A 222 16.82 13.26 24.92
C LYS A 222 16.13 12.85 26.24
N ASP A 223 16.26 11.58 26.61
CA ASP A 223 15.73 10.99 27.85
C ASP A 223 14.17 10.94 27.95
N ALA A 224 13.44 11.28 26.88
CA ALA A 224 12.00 11.11 26.83
C ALA A 224 11.59 9.64 26.57
N SER A 225 10.34 9.29 26.89
CA SER A 225 9.77 7.98 26.55
C SER A 225 9.42 7.90 25.06
N PHE A 226 9.69 6.76 24.42
CA PHE A 226 9.27 6.48 23.03
C PHE A 226 7.77 6.17 22.87
N GLY A 227 7.01 6.35 23.94
CA GLY A 227 5.55 6.34 23.93
C GLY A 227 4.94 5.55 25.08
N PRO A 228 3.59 5.53 25.14
CA PRO A 228 2.70 6.44 24.41
C PRO A 228 2.83 7.90 24.90
N PRO A 229 2.53 8.91 24.05
CA PRO A 229 2.04 8.74 22.69
C PRO A 229 3.15 8.37 21.68
N PHE A 230 2.80 7.77 20.55
CA PHE A 230 3.72 7.32 19.50
C PHE A 230 3.83 8.26 18.30
N ALA A 231 3.31 9.50 18.39
CA ALA A 231 3.42 10.50 17.31
C ALA A 231 2.98 10.00 15.92
N LEU A 232 1.76 9.49 15.80
CA LEU A 232 1.24 8.93 14.54
C LEU A 232 -0.26 9.15 14.36
N ILE A 233 -0.73 9.11 13.12
CA ILE A 233 -2.13 8.83 12.80
C ILE A 233 -2.20 7.48 12.09
N GLN A 234 -3.10 6.61 12.51
CA GLN A 234 -3.26 5.25 11.99
C GLN A 234 -4.68 5.02 11.51
N GLY A 235 -4.79 4.31 10.39
CA GLY A 235 -6.03 4.02 9.70
C GLY A 235 -5.95 2.73 8.91
N THR A 236 -6.99 2.46 8.16
CA THR A 236 -7.10 1.28 7.31
C THR A 236 -7.32 1.67 5.85
N LEU A 237 -6.71 0.90 4.95
CA LEU A 237 -6.98 0.92 3.50
C LEU A 237 -7.75 -0.32 3.03
N ASP A 238 -8.55 -0.91 3.93
CA ASP A 238 -9.44 -2.02 3.59
C ASP A 238 -10.70 -1.50 2.86
N ALA A 239 -10.65 -1.56 1.53
CA ALA A 239 -11.76 -1.15 0.68
C ALA A 239 -12.78 -2.28 0.53
N GLN A 240 -14.02 -2.04 0.96
CA GLN A 240 -15.13 -2.99 0.82
C GLN A 240 -15.24 -3.52 -0.62
N GLY A 241 -15.24 -4.85 -0.75
CA GLY A 241 -15.34 -5.53 -2.04
C GLY A 241 -13.99 -5.71 -2.76
N THR A 242 -12.88 -5.25 -2.17
CA THR A 242 -11.52 -5.48 -2.68
C THR A 242 -10.85 -6.50 -1.76
N ALA A 243 -10.43 -7.64 -2.30
CA ALA A 243 -9.70 -8.62 -1.51
C ALA A 243 -8.31 -8.08 -1.18
N PHE A 244 -7.98 -7.96 0.10
CA PHE A 244 -6.63 -7.62 0.55
C PHE A 244 -5.88 -8.88 0.94
N ASN A 245 -4.83 -9.19 0.20
CA ASN A 245 -3.84 -10.18 0.60
C ASN A 245 -2.67 -9.42 1.23
N GLY A 246 -2.18 -9.89 2.38
CA GLY A 246 -1.08 -9.25 3.09
C GLY A 246 0.09 -8.89 2.18
N MET A 247 0.62 -7.67 2.36
CA MET A 247 1.73 -7.16 1.58
C MET A 247 3.03 -7.87 1.96
N PRO A 248 3.91 -8.16 0.98
CA PRO A 248 5.26 -8.60 1.30
C PRO A 248 6.02 -7.49 2.03
N THR A 249 7.06 -7.87 2.78
CA THR A 249 8.03 -6.90 3.29
C THR A 249 8.83 -6.32 2.12
N GLU A 250 8.83 -5.00 1.98
CA GLU A 250 9.53 -4.29 0.91
C GLU A 250 10.58 -3.32 1.50
N PHE A 251 10.51 -2.03 1.16
CA PHE A 251 11.45 -1.04 1.64
C PHE A 251 11.15 -0.66 3.09
N CYS A 252 12.07 -1.03 3.99
CA CYS A 252 12.00 -0.72 5.40
C CYS A 252 13.11 0.25 5.81
N PRO A 253 12.99 1.55 5.52
CA PRO A 253 13.94 2.55 5.99
C PRO A 253 13.71 2.84 7.47
N THR A 254 14.60 3.64 8.06
CA THR A 254 14.30 4.31 9.33
C THR A 254 13.15 5.29 9.10
N LEU A 255 12.07 5.16 9.87
CA LEU A 255 10.90 6.00 9.69
C LEU A 255 11.21 7.46 10.01
N GLN A 256 10.85 8.31 9.06
CA GLN A 256 10.96 9.76 9.15
C GLN A 256 9.59 10.40 9.31
N TRP A 257 9.57 11.63 9.78
CA TRP A 257 8.41 12.51 9.73
C TRP A 257 7.76 12.50 8.33
N GLY A 258 6.46 12.26 8.28
CA GLY A 258 5.68 12.15 7.04
C GLY A 258 5.74 10.79 6.34
N SER A 259 6.49 9.81 6.86
CA SER A 259 6.50 8.45 6.27
C SER A 259 5.12 7.81 6.34
N VAL A 260 4.72 7.16 5.26
CA VAL A 260 3.48 6.36 5.17
C VAL A 260 3.86 4.89 5.06
N ALA A 261 3.43 4.08 6.02
CA ALA A 261 3.86 2.70 6.15
C ALA A 261 2.73 1.77 6.59
N TRP A 262 2.85 0.49 6.23
CA TRP A 262 1.94 -0.55 6.68
C TRP A 262 2.18 -0.92 8.15
N VAL A 263 1.12 -1.24 8.88
CA VAL A 263 1.18 -1.96 10.15
C VAL A 263 1.15 -3.46 9.82
N GLY A 264 2.24 -4.16 10.13
CA GLY A 264 2.40 -5.56 9.72
C GLY A 264 2.34 -5.70 8.20
N ALA A 265 1.49 -6.61 7.70
CA ALA A 265 1.28 -6.82 6.27
C ALA A 265 0.13 -5.96 5.69
N GLY A 266 -0.40 -4.98 6.44
CA GLY A 266 -1.60 -4.22 6.08
C GLY A 266 -2.92 -5.00 6.33
N PRO A 267 -4.09 -4.46 5.94
CA PRO A 267 -4.32 -3.19 5.23
C PRO A 267 -4.26 -1.96 6.15
N GLU A 268 -3.99 -2.20 7.43
CA GLU A 268 -3.72 -1.16 8.41
C GLU A 268 -2.42 -0.41 8.08
N PHE A 269 -2.46 0.91 8.15
CA PHE A 269 -1.33 1.79 7.83
C PHE A 269 -1.26 2.96 8.81
N PHE A 270 -0.11 3.62 8.86
CA PHE A 270 0.05 4.86 9.60
C PHE A 270 0.83 5.90 8.81
N ILE A 271 0.61 7.15 9.20
CA ILE A 271 1.42 8.31 8.83
C ILE A 271 2.16 8.75 10.09
N SER A 272 3.48 8.76 9.99
CA SER A 272 4.32 9.18 11.11
C SER A 272 4.38 10.69 11.24
N LEU A 273 4.21 11.19 12.46
CA LEU A 273 4.34 12.60 12.83
C LEU A 273 5.70 12.88 13.46
N ALA A 274 6.64 11.93 13.45
CA ALA A 274 7.98 12.09 14.01
C ALA A 274 9.00 11.12 13.39
N ASN A 275 10.26 11.23 13.78
CA ASN A 275 11.32 10.30 13.42
C ASN A 275 11.36 9.15 14.44
N HIS A 276 11.35 7.90 13.95
CA HIS A 276 11.35 6.70 14.79
C HIS A 276 12.54 5.78 14.47
N ALA A 277 13.71 6.11 15.04
CA ALA A 277 14.90 5.28 14.93
C ALA A 277 14.79 3.96 15.71
N GLU A 278 14.04 3.99 16.81
CA GLU A 278 13.81 2.88 17.74
C GLU A 278 12.99 1.73 17.14
N TRP A 279 12.26 1.97 16.05
CA TRP A 279 11.50 0.94 15.34
C TRP A 279 12.35 0.11 14.36
N LYS A 280 13.67 0.32 14.33
CA LYS A 280 14.68 -0.59 13.73
C LYS A 280 14.33 -1.14 12.35
N LYS A 281 13.83 -0.31 11.44
CA LYS A 281 13.51 -0.71 10.04
C LYS A 281 12.47 -1.85 9.98
N SER A 282 11.43 -1.80 10.82
CA SER A 282 10.43 -2.89 10.91
C SER A 282 9.20 -2.73 10.01
N TYR A 283 9.08 -1.62 9.29
CA TYR A 283 7.85 -1.26 8.58
C TYR A 283 8.10 -1.01 7.09
N THR A 284 7.28 -1.58 6.23
CA THR A 284 7.28 -1.28 4.79
C THR A 284 6.74 0.13 4.55
N VAL A 285 7.60 1.04 4.10
CA VAL A 285 7.25 2.41 3.71
C VAL A 285 6.93 2.45 2.23
N PHE A 286 5.73 2.89 1.87
CA PHE A 286 5.27 2.94 0.47
C PHE A 286 5.05 4.37 -0.05
N GLY A 287 5.12 5.37 0.83
CA GLY A 287 4.99 6.76 0.44
C GLY A 287 5.45 7.73 1.52
N THR A 288 5.40 9.01 1.19
CA THR A 288 5.69 10.11 2.10
C THR A 288 4.70 11.24 1.86
N VAL A 289 4.13 11.79 2.93
CA VAL A 289 3.29 12.99 2.88
C VAL A 289 4.16 14.18 2.43
N LEU A 290 3.64 15.04 1.55
CA LEU A 290 4.33 16.28 1.20
C LEU A 290 4.44 17.20 2.44
N PRO A 291 5.60 17.86 2.68
CA PRO A 291 5.82 18.65 3.88
C PRO A 291 4.74 19.71 4.16
N GLU A 292 4.22 20.35 3.12
CA GLU A 292 3.16 21.35 3.20
C GLU A 292 1.83 20.84 3.77
N ASP A 293 1.55 19.54 3.61
CA ASP A 293 0.31 18.92 4.07
C ASP A 293 0.42 18.29 5.46
N MET A 294 1.62 18.24 6.05
CA MET A 294 1.80 17.66 7.38
C MET A 294 1.01 18.40 8.47
N VAL A 295 0.69 19.68 8.26
CA VAL A 295 -0.23 20.44 9.11
C VAL A 295 -1.63 19.80 9.20
N ILE A 296 -2.07 19.10 8.13
CA ILE A 296 -3.36 18.39 8.11
C ILE A 296 -3.25 17.13 8.97
N ALA A 297 -2.15 16.38 8.87
CA ALA A 297 -1.92 15.19 9.68
C ALA A 297 -1.85 15.55 11.17
N GLU A 298 -1.19 16.64 11.52
CA GLU A 298 -1.14 17.18 12.88
C GLU A 298 -2.52 17.64 13.38
N LYS A 299 -3.33 18.25 12.51
CA LYS A 299 -4.71 18.62 12.84
C LYS A 299 -5.57 17.39 13.16
N ILE A 300 -5.41 16.29 12.40
CA ILE A 300 -6.09 15.02 12.69
C ILE A 300 -5.60 14.42 14.02
N ALA A 301 -4.30 14.52 14.30
CA ALA A 301 -3.70 14.03 15.54
C ALA A 301 -4.21 14.73 16.83
N GLN A 302 -4.79 15.93 16.69
CA GLN A 302 -5.35 16.73 17.79
C GLN A 302 -6.86 16.48 18.00
N LEU A 303 -7.50 15.65 17.18
CA LEU A 303 -8.91 15.36 17.33
C LEU A 303 -9.21 14.62 18.65
N PRO A 304 -10.44 14.72 19.18
CA PRO A 304 -10.79 14.04 20.43
C PRO A 304 -10.62 12.52 20.35
N THR A 305 -9.92 11.96 21.33
CA THR A 305 -9.66 10.52 21.48
C THR A 305 -10.21 9.94 22.77
N GLU A 306 -10.32 8.62 22.81
CA GLU A 306 -10.56 7.79 23.99
C GLU A 306 -9.37 6.84 24.20
N PRO A 307 -8.94 6.61 25.45
CA PRO A 307 -7.88 5.65 25.73
C PRO A 307 -8.39 4.23 25.50
N ASP A 308 -7.54 3.39 24.89
CA ASP A 308 -7.75 1.95 24.73
C ASP A 308 -6.43 1.20 24.97
N VAL A 309 -6.46 -0.13 25.08
CA VAL A 309 -5.26 -0.96 25.34
C VAL A 309 -5.15 -2.06 24.29
N TRP A 310 -4.12 -2.00 23.46
CA TRP A 310 -3.83 -3.01 22.45
C TRP A 310 -2.53 -3.73 22.79
N ASN A 311 -2.57 -5.05 22.94
CA ASN A 311 -1.39 -5.85 23.30
C ASN A 311 -0.62 -5.30 24.52
N ASN A 312 -1.34 -4.87 25.56
CA ASN A 312 -0.82 -4.22 26.78
C ASN A 312 -0.15 -2.85 26.56
N ILE A 313 -0.41 -2.19 25.42
CA ILE A 313 0.06 -0.84 25.12
C ILE A 313 -1.14 0.11 25.14
N ASN A 314 -1.05 1.19 25.92
CA ASN A 314 -2.08 2.22 25.89
C ASN A 314 -2.02 2.97 24.55
N VAL A 315 -3.18 3.13 23.90
CA VAL A 315 -3.33 3.82 22.63
C VAL A 315 -4.44 4.87 22.72
N ALA A 316 -4.42 5.85 21.83
CA ALA A 316 -5.47 6.88 21.74
C ALA A 316 -6.30 6.70 20.47
N VAL A 317 -7.53 6.20 20.64
CA VAL A 317 -8.47 5.91 19.54
C VAL A 317 -9.36 7.13 19.31
N LEU A 318 -9.55 7.52 18.06
CA LEU A 318 -10.43 8.63 17.69
C LEU A 318 -11.88 8.35 18.10
N LYS A 319 -12.52 9.29 18.81
CA LYS A 319 -13.95 9.19 19.19
C LYS A 319 -14.87 9.07 17.96
N LYS A 320 -14.48 9.73 16.88
CA LYS A 320 -15.12 9.65 15.57
C LYS A 320 -14.03 9.37 14.55
N THR A 321 -14.18 8.28 13.80
CA THR A 321 -13.27 7.96 12.70
C THR A 321 -13.28 9.06 11.66
N VAL A 322 -12.15 9.25 10.96
CA VAL A 322 -12.02 10.22 9.88
C VAL A 322 -12.04 9.47 8.55
N PRO A 323 -13.15 9.46 7.81
CA PRO A 323 -13.21 8.84 6.50
C PRO A 323 -12.16 9.47 5.57
N LEU A 324 -11.55 8.64 4.72
CA LEU A 324 -10.60 9.11 3.72
C LEU A 324 -10.94 8.54 2.34
N MET A 325 -10.64 9.33 1.30
CA MET A 325 -10.79 8.92 -0.09
C MET A 325 -9.47 9.09 -0.83
N LEU A 326 -9.08 8.06 -1.59
CA LEU A 326 -7.95 8.15 -2.50
C LEU A 326 -8.38 8.87 -3.79
N ARG A 327 -7.61 9.89 -4.17
CA ARG A 327 -7.88 10.73 -5.33
C ARG A 327 -6.62 10.94 -6.14
N ARG A 328 -6.79 11.07 -7.45
CA ARG A 328 -5.72 11.57 -8.31
C ARG A 328 -5.57 13.06 -8.06
N THR A 329 -4.34 13.52 -7.90
CA THR A 329 -4.08 14.96 -7.97
C THR A 329 -4.36 15.43 -9.38
N LYS A 330 -5.09 16.54 -9.54
CA LYS A 330 -5.11 17.21 -10.84
C LYS A 330 -3.68 17.61 -11.16
N SER A 331 -3.17 17.22 -12.33
CA SER A 331 -1.90 17.73 -12.84
C SER A 331 -2.01 19.24 -12.87
N SER A 332 -1.45 19.91 -11.86
CA SER A 332 -1.19 21.33 -11.95
C SER A 332 0.08 21.45 -12.77
N GLU A 333 -0.03 22.09 -13.93
CA GLU A 333 1.11 22.82 -14.47
C GLU A 333 1.66 23.68 -13.32
N GLY A 334 2.81 23.31 -12.76
CA GLY A 334 3.50 24.08 -11.73
C GLY A 334 3.09 23.82 -10.28
N LEU A 335 3.29 22.59 -9.78
CA LEU A 335 3.83 22.47 -8.41
C LEU A 335 5.24 23.05 -8.43
N ASN A 336 5.34 24.36 -8.19
CA ASN A 336 6.60 25.03 -7.89
C ASN A 336 7.14 24.46 -6.57
N LEU A 337 7.78 23.28 -6.65
CA LEU A 337 8.76 22.80 -5.68
C LEU A 337 9.97 23.72 -5.76
N SER A 338 9.76 24.92 -5.21
CA SER A 338 10.79 25.91 -4.94
C SER A 338 11.51 25.40 -3.71
N SER A 339 12.76 25.03 -3.92
CA SER A 339 13.75 24.75 -2.88
C SER A 339 13.67 25.76 -1.73
N LYS A 340 13.64 25.24 -0.51
CA LYS A 340 14.54 25.72 0.55
C LYS A 340 14.98 24.54 1.41
#